data_AF-A0A521WT52-F1
#
_entry.id   AF-A0A521WT52-F1
#
_cell.length_a   1.000
_cell.length_b   1.000
_cell.length_c   1.000
_cell.angle_alpha   90.00
_cell.angle_beta   90.00
_cell.angle_gamma   90.00
#
_symmetry.space_group_name_H-M   'P 1'
#
loop_
_entity.id
_entity.type
_entity.pdbx_description
1 polymer ?
#
loop_
_entity_poly.entity_id
_entity_poly.type
_entity_poly.pdbx_seq_one_letter_code
_entity_poly.pdbx_strand_id
1 'polypeptide(L)' 'MDKDHCPYCKASLIGDPIPQEYIDKGYYGEGVTHYRREIGIEDRDLDRCVEYQCPDCGGRWPVEIVRSE' A
#
# COMPACT_ATOMS: atom_id res chain seq x y z
N MET A 1 8.55 -3.47 -11.39
CA MET A 1 7.73 -2.25 -11.30
C MET A 1 8.14 -1.55 -10.01
N ASP A 2 8.44 -0.26 -10.07
CA ASP A 2 8.75 0.52 -8.87
C ASP A 2 7.50 0.58 -8.00
N LYS A 3 7.55 -0.11 -6.85
CA LYS A 3 6.42 -0.18 -5.92
C LYS A 3 6.30 1.08 -5.08
N ASP A 4 7.32 1.92 -5.03
CA ASP A 4 7.35 3.09 -4.14
C ASP A 4 6.83 4.36 -4.78
N HIS A 5 6.50 4.32 -6.07
CA HIS A 5 5.98 5.47 -6.79
C HIS A 5 4.66 5.16 -7.49
N CYS A 6 3.78 6.16 -7.54
CA CYS A 6 2.54 6.08 -8.29
C CYS A 6 2.84 5.77 -9.77
N PRO A 7 2.21 4.76 -10.37
CA PRO A 7 2.48 4.40 -11.76
C PRO A 7 2.09 5.51 -12.74
N TYR A 8 1.14 6.38 -12.36
CA TYR A 8 0.61 7.47 -13.19
C TYR A 8 1.37 8.79 -13.03
N CYS A 9 1.50 9.31 -11.81
CA CYS A 9 2.10 10.63 -11.57
C CYS A 9 3.51 10.60 -10.98
N LYS A 10 4.05 9.41 -10.68
CA LYS A 10 5.38 9.22 -10.07
C LYS A 10 5.57 9.85 -8.69
N ALA A 11 4.50 10.31 -8.04
CA ALA A 11 4.56 10.72 -6.65
C ALA A 11 4.98 9.55 -5.75
N SER A 12 5.81 9.82 -4.73
CA SER A 12 6.21 8.81 -3.76
C SER A 12 5.01 8.35 -2.94
N LEU A 13 4.86 7.03 -2.85
CA LEU A 13 3.86 6.34 -2.04
C LEU A 13 4.40 5.95 -0.66
N ILE A 14 5.67 6.27 -0.37
CA ILE A 14 6.27 6.15 0.97
C ILE A 14 5.71 7.27 1.85
N GLY A 15 5.11 6.89 2.97
CA GLY A 15 4.55 7.79 3.98
C GLY A 15 5.52 8.07 5.12
N ASP A 16 4.95 8.48 6.25
CA ASP A 16 5.71 8.76 7.46
C ASP A 16 6.39 7.48 8.00
N PRO A 17 7.52 7.63 8.73
CA PRO A 17 8.16 6.50 9.40
C PRO A 17 7.20 5.87 10.42
N ILE A 18 7.23 4.54 10.51
CA ILE A 18 6.48 3.82 11.54
C ILE A 18 7.11 4.13 12.90
N PRO A 19 6.32 4.48 13.94
CA PRO A 19 6.83 4.64 15.29
C PRO A 19 7.58 3.39 15.76
N GLN A 20 8.79 3.59 16.31
CA GLN A 20 9.64 2.48 16.76
C GLN A 20 8.91 1.55 17.75
N GLU A 21 8.07 2.10 18.62
CA GLU A 21 7.28 1.30 19.56
C GLU A 21 6.36 0.28 18.88
N TYR A 22 5.90 0.52 17.65
CA TYR A 22 5.05 -0.41 16.91
C TYR A 22 5.87 -1.47 16.19
N ILE A 23 7.08 -1.10 15.75
CA ILE A 23 8.08 -2.05 15.24
C ILE A 23 8.49 -3.01 16.36
N ASP A 24 8.80 -2.48 17.55
CA ASP A 24 9.21 -3.26 18.72
C ASP A 24 8.10 -4.20 19.21
N LYS A 25 6.83 -3.80 19.06
CA LYS A 25 5.64 -4.63 19.35
C LYS A 25 5.37 -5.70 18.30
N GLY A 26 6.08 -5.69 17.16
CA GLY A 26 5.90 -6.66 16.09
C GLY A 26 4.60 -6.49 15.30
N TYR A 27 4.03 -5.28 15.25
CA TYR A 27 2.80 -5.02 14.48
C TYR A 27 3.03 -5.01 12.96
N TYR A 28 4.29 -4.89 12.54
CA TYR A 28 4.69 -4.86 11.14
C TYR A 28 5.71 -5.95 10.85
N GLY A 29 5.79 -6.36 9.59
CA GLY A 29 6.77 -7.34 9.13
C GLY A 29 8.22 -6.85 9.25
N GLU A 30 9.17 -7.78 9.23
CA GLU A 30 10.60 -7.46 9.27
C GLU A 30 10.99 -6.55 8.09
N GLY A 31 11.78 -5.51 8.38
CA GLY A 31 12.27 -4.56 7.38
C GLY A 31 11.27 -3.48 6.95
N VAL A 32 10.04 -3.48 7.48
CA VAL A 32 9.06 -2.42 7.20
C VAL A 32 9.34 -1.19 8.06
N THR A 33 9.68 -0.07 7.44
CA THR A 33 10.15 1.15 8.13
C THR A 33 9.21 2.35 7.98
N HIS A 34 8.36 2.35 6.96
CA HIS A 34 7.49 3.48 6.63
C HIS A 34 6.08 2.97 6.32
N TYR A 35 5.09 3.84 6.58
CA TYR A 35 3.74 3.64 6.11
C TYR A 35 3.65 3.75 4.59
N ARG A 36 2.55 3.22 4.05
CA ARG A 36 2.16 3.39 2.66
C ARG A 36 1.09 4.49 2.56
N ARG A 37 1.18 5.33 1.54
CA ARG A 37 0.21 6.42 1.28
C ARG A 37 -0.91 6.02 0.32
N GLU A 38 -0.78 4.90 -0.37
CA GLU A 38 -1.82 4.41 -1.28
C GLU A 38 -3.10 4.07 -0.53
N ILE A 39 -4.26 4.40 -1.13
CA ILE A 39 -5.58 4.19 -0.55
C ILE A 39 -6.11 2.84 -1.07
N GLY A 40 -6.47 1.93 -0.17
CA GLY A 40 -7.14 0.68 -0.53
C GLY A 40 -8.59 0.91 -0.91
N ILE A 41 -9.00 0.42 -2.08
CA ILE A 41 -10.40 0.38 -2.51
C ILE A 41 -10.93 -1.02 -2.24
N GLU A 42 -11.82 -1.12 -1.27
CA GLU A 42 -12.40 -2.39 -0.81
C GLU A 42 -13.68 -2.73 -1.56
N ASP A 43 -13.79 -4.00 -1.94
CA ASP A 43 -15.04 -4.60 -2.40
C ASP A 43 -15.67 -5.35 -1.21
N ARG A 44 -16.89 -4.96 -0.84
CA ARG A 44 -17.60 -5.52 0.31
C ARG A 44 -18.12 -6.93 0.07
N ASP A 45 -18.43 -7.29 -1.18
CA ASP A 45 -18.94 -8.62 -1.50
C ASP A 45 -17.79 -9.64 -1.53
N LEU A 46 -16.59 -9.19 -1.91
CA LEU A 46 -15.37 -9.99 -1.91
C LEU A 46 -14.56 -9.92 -0.60
N ASP A 47 -14.96 -9.06 0.34
CA ASP A 47 -14.28 -8.78 1.61
C ASP A 47 -12.77 -8.56 1.47
N ARG A 48 -12.38 -7.73 0.48
CA ARG A 48 -10.97 -7.47 0.20
C ARG A 48 -10.71 -6.17 -0.54
N CYS A 49 -9.48 -5.68 -0.43
CA CYS A 49 -8.95 -4.65 -1.31
C CYS A 49 -8.80 -5.19 -2.75
N VAL A 50 -9.41 -4.50 -3.72
CA VAL A 50 -9.39 -4.88 -5.14
C VAL A 50 -8.56 -3.94 -6.00
N GLU A 51 -8.42 -2.68 -5.58
CA GLU A 51 -7.60 -1.67 -6.25
C GLU A 51 -6.86 -0.81 -5.22
N TYR A 52 -5.74 -0.24 -5.63
CA TYR A 52 -5.11 0.88 -4.94
C TYR A 52 -5.39 2.19 -5.69
N GLN A 53 -5.50 3.29 -4.94
CA GLN A 53 -5.63 4.64 -5.46
C GLN A 53 -4.49 5.52 -4.97
N CYS A 54 -3.92 6.32 -5.88
CA CYS A 54 -2.94 7.36 -5.54
C CYS A 54 -3.66 8.54 -4.87
N PRO A 55 -3.21 8.99 -3.67
CA PRO A 55 -3.82 10.14 -3.00
C PRO A 55 -3.54 11.47 -3.73
N ASP A 56 -2.44 11.55 -4.50
CA ASP A 56 -2.00 12.81 -5.12
C ASP A 56 -2.67 13.06 -6.49
N CYS A 57 -2.84 12.03 -7.32
CA CYS A 57 -3.43 12.19 -8.67
C CYS A 57 -4.77 11.47 -8.88
N GLY A 58 -5.23 10.68 -7.90
CA GLY A 58 -6.48 9.92 -7.98
C GLY A 58 -6.45 8.69 -8.90
N GLY A 59 -5.34 8.43 -9.61
CA GLY A 59 -5.18 7.25 -10.46
C GLY A 59 -5.32 5.94 -9.68
N ARG A 60 -5.94 4.93 -10.30
CA ARG A 60 -6.27 3.64 -9.68
C ARG A 60 -5.67 2.47 -10.44
N TRP A 61 -5.21 1.45 -9.73
CA TRP A 61 -4.64 0.23 -10.31
C TRP A 61 -5.05 -1.01 -9.51
N PRO A 62 -5.22 -2.17 -10.17
CA PRO A 62 -5.64 -3.40 -9.49
C PRO A 62 -4.57 -3.88 -8.50
N VAL A 63 -5.02 -4.51 -7.40
CA VAL A 63 -4.13 -5.27 -6.53
C VAL A 63 -3.69 -6.53 -7.28
N GLU A 64 -2.38 -6.78 -7.36
CA GLU A 64 -1.86 -8.04 -7.90
C GLU A 64 -2.24 -9.20 -6.97
N ILE A 65 -3.24 -9.99 -7.35
CA ILE A 65 -3.61 -11.20 -6.63
C ILE A 65 -2.64 -12.30 -7.08
N VAL A 66 -1.67 -12.63 -6.23
CA VAL A 66 -0.88 -13.85 -6.42
C VAL A 66 -1.79 -15.03 -6.11
N ARG A 67 -2.32 -15.69 -7.15
CA ARG A 67 -2.99 -16.97 -7.00
C ARG A 67 -1.89 -18.01 -6.82
N SER A 68 -1.75 -18.55 -5.61
CA SER A 68 -1.00 -19.80 -5.42
C SER A 68 -1.78 -20.91 -6.11
N GLU A 69 -1.21 -21.49 -7.16
CA GLU A 69 -1.64 -22.79 -7.72
C GLU A 69 -1.28 -23.94 -6.78
#